data_AF-A0A2A3TUZ6-F1
#
_entry.id   AF-A0A2A3TUZ6-F1
#
_cell.length_a   1.000
_cell.length_b   1.000
_cell.length_c   1.000
_cell.angle_alpha   90.00
_cell.angle_beta   90.00
_cell.angle_gamma   90.00
#
_symmetry.space_group_name_H-M   'P 1'
#
loop_
_entity.id
_entity.type
_entity.pdbx_description
1 polymer ?
#
loop_
_entity_poly.entity_id
_entity_poly.type
_entity_poly.pdbx_seq_one_letter_code
_entity_poly.pdbx_strand_id
1 'polypeptide(L)'
;MKETIAFLKKNRVTQFFLSIFRSLYFLPYLYYSKKWKLNILSPLSTVKNINAKKLSVARFGDGEFNIIFRKKGIGFQPYSQELSCDLLNVLVKEKTELKVGIPHGYRSVSHDKFKVKAFWWSYVVKHHKDILNFVSKSNDQEYLDASFTRTITELKDKNYISSVMASIKEIWEAKQILIVEGSGTRFGSENSLLSNAKSVSRIIAPAVDAYGKINEIRVAMRDFLTQQKNLDDVVVLIALGPTATVLAGEFGDMVQTVDIGHLDLQYEYLQKGFYKKVKIETRYDNETVNGSAYVTNNDKEYDSEIIDIIS
;
A
#
# COMPACT_ATOMS: atom_id res chain seq x y z
N MET A 1 -7.84 27.34 -10.77
CA MET A 1 -6.74 27.33 -9.76
C MET A 1 -6.42 25.93 -9.21
N LYS A 2 -7.40 25.14 -8.71
CA LYS A 2 -7.14 23.76 -8.22
C LYS A 2 -6.60 22.82 -9.32
N GLU A 3 -7.17 22.85 -10.52
CA GLU A 3 -6.71 22.03 -11.66
C GLU A 3 -5.31 22.43 -12.15
N THR A 4 -5.03 23.74 -12.21
CA THR A 4 -3.70 24.27 -12.56
C THR A 4 -2.63 23.83 -11.56
N ILE A 5 -2.95 23.84 -10.25
CA ILE A 5 -2.07 23.34 -9.20
C ILE A 5 -1.90 21.81 -9.29
N ALA A 6 -2.97 21.07 -9.63
CA ALA A 6 -2.90 19.62 -9.83
C ALA A 6 -2.02 19.26 -11.05
N PHE A 7 -2.14 20.01 -12.15
CA PHE A 7 -1.31 19.87 -13.34
C PHE A 7 0.17 20.14 -13.04
N LEU A 8 0.49 21.25 -12.35
CA LEU A 8 1.85 21.57 -11.93
C LEU A 8 2.44 20.51 -10.99
N LYS A 9 1.63 19.96 -10.07
CA LYS A 9 2.06 18.86 -9.19
C LYS A 9 2.33 17.56 -9.93
N LYS A 10 1.70 17.31 -11.09
CA LYS A 10 1.85 16.05 -11.85
C LYS A 10 2.75 16.20 -13.09
N ASN A 11 3.18 17.42 -13.44
CA ASN A 11 4.04 17.71 -14.59
C ASN A 11 5.50 17.24 -14.39
N ARG A 12 6.08 16.57 -15.40
CA ARG A 12 7.45 16.01 -15.34
C ARG A 12 8.55 17.06 -15.17
N VAL A 13 8.44 18.22 -15.81
CA VAL A 13 9.41 19.32 -15.74
C VAL A 13 9.39 19.94 -14.36
N THR A 14 8.20 20.28 -13.86
CA THR A 14 8.02 20.81 -12.50
C THR A 14 8.55 19.83 -11.46
N GLN A 15 8.25 18.53 -11.59
CA GLN A 15 8.77 17.51 -10.69
C GLN A 15 10.30 17.38 -10.74
N PHE A 16 10.92 17.61 -11.90
CA PHE A 16 12.38 17.60 -12.02
C PHE A 16 13.02 18.76 -11.23
N PHE A 17 12.55 20.01 -11.43
CA PHE A 17 13.04 21.15 -10.67
C PHE A 17 12.76 21.02 -9.18
N LEU A 18 11.59 20.50 -8.80
CA LEU A 18 11.28 20.21 -7.40
C LEU A 18 12.23 19.17 -6.81
N SER A 19 12.60 18.12 -7.55
CA SER A 19 13.61 17.15 -7.08
C SER A 19 14.99 17.78 -6.86
N ILE A 20 15.39 18.73 -7.73
CA ILE A 20 16.64 19.47 -7.55
C ILE A 20 16.57 20.34 -6.29
N PHE A 21 15.51 21.15 -6.14
CA PHE A 21 15.34 21.97 -4.94
C PHE A 21 15.32 21.14 -3.66
N ARG A 22 14.73 19.93 -3.71
CA ARG A 22 14.69 19.01 -2.58
C ARG A 22 16.06 18.43 -2.20
N SER A 23 17.10 18.54 -3.04
CA SER A 23 18.45 18.08 -2.69
C SER A 23 19.02 18.84 -1.48
N LEU A 24 18.55 20.07 -1.23
CA LEU A 24 18.91 20.87 -0.05
C LEU A 24 18.54 20.17 1.27
N TYR A 25 17.55 19.27 1.26
CA TYR A 25 17.15 18.51 2.44
C TYR A 25 18.01 17.27 2.69
N PHE A 26 19.00 16.95 1.84
CA PHE A 26 19.83 15.76 1.99
C PHE A 26 20.62 15.73 3.30
N LEU A 27 21.32 16.82 3.65
CA LEU A 27 22.12 16.86 4.87
C LEU A 27 21.25 16.81 6.14
N PRO A 28 20.16 17.60 6.26
CA PRO A 28 19.22 17.45 7.37
C PRO A 28 18.59 16.06 7.45
N TYR A 29 18.28 15.43 6.30
CA TYR A 29 17.78 14.06 6.26
C TYR A 29 18.78 13.07 6.88
N LEU A 30 20.06 13.16 6.52
CA LEU A 30 21.10 12.30 7.09
C LEU A 30 21.23 12.46 8.60
N TYR A 31 21.01 13.68 9.13
CA TYR A 31 20.98 13.90 10.57
C TYR A 31 19.84 13.12 11.23
N TYR A 32 18.61 13.25 10.74
CA TYR A 32 17.45 12.56 11.33
C TYR A 32 17.51 11.04 11.19
N SER A 33 17.84 10.53 10.00
CA SER A 33 17.89 9.08 9.76
C SER A 33 18.95 8.38 10.62
N LYS A 34 20.12 9.01 10.81
CA LYS A 34 21.17 8.51 11.71
C LYS A 34 20.80 8.66 13.19
N LYS A 35 20.07 9.71 13.56
CA LYS A 35 19.67 9.97 14.96
C LYS A 35 18.64 8.94 15.44
N TRP A 36 17.63 8.63 14.63
CA TRP A 36 16.53 7.78 15.06
C TRP A 36 16.83 6.29 15.00
N LYS A 37 17.71 5.87 14.08
CA LYS A 37 18.08 4.46 13.89
C LYS A 37 16.88 3.51 13.87
N LEU A 38 15.78 3.92 13.22
CA LEU A 38 14.55 3.12 13.15
C LEU A 38 14.85 1.75 12.54
N ASN A 39 14.36 0.69 13.19
CA ASN A 39 14.50 -0.66 12.68
C ASN A 39 13.38 -0.94 11.68
N ILE A 40 13.64 -0.66 10.40
CA ILE A 40 12.74 -0.96 9.28
C ILE A 40 13.41 -1.99 8.39
N LEU A 41 12.78 -3.14 8.18
CA LEU A 41 13.29 -4.19 7.30
C LEU A 41 13.41 -3.70 5.85
N SER A 42 14.27 -4.36 5.06
CA SER A 42 14.32 -4.11 3.61
C SER A 42 13.09 -4.72 2.91
N PRO A 43 12.69 -4.26 1.71
CA PRO A 43 11.59 -4.87 0.95
C PRO A 43 11.67 -6.40 0.87
N LEU A 44 12.84 -6.94 0.52
CA LEU A 44 13.03 -8.39 0.41
C LEU A 44 12.96 -9.08 1.78
N SER A 45 13.56 -8.50 2.81
CA SER A 45 13.51 -9.04 4.17
C SER A 45 12.09 -9.02 4.72
N THR A 46 11.31 -7.98 4.43
CA THR A 46 9.91 -7.84 4.79
C THR A 46 9.11 -9.00 4.22
N VAL A 47 9.17 -9.20 2.91
CA VAL A 47 8.39 -10.25 2.25
C VAL A 47 8.80 -11.64 2.71
N LYS A 48 10.09 -11.90 2.89
CA LYS A 48 10.57 -13.15 3.49
C LYS A 48 10.02 -13.40 4.89
N ASN A 49 9.87 -12.35 5.71
CA ASN A 49 9.26 -12.48 7.05
C ASN A 49 7.76 -12.75 6.96
N ILE A 50 7.06 -12.08 6.02
CA ILE A 50 5.64 -12.33 5.76
C ILE A 50 5.42 -13.81 5.41
N ASN A 51 6.24 -14.37 4.50
CA ASN A 51 6.10 -15.77 4.10
C ASN A 51 6.47 -16.74 5.23
N ALA A 52 7.63 -16.54 5.87
CA ALA A 52 8.14 -17.48 6.87
C ALA A 52 7.30 -17.56 8.15
N LYS A 53 6.67 -16.44 8.52
CA LYS A 53 5.90 -16.32 9.77
C LYS A 53 4.40 -16.13 9.52
N LYS A 54 3.94 -16.19 8.27
CA LYS A 54 2.56 -15.92 7.85
C LYS A 54 2.00 -14.59 8.39
N LEU A 55 2.84 -13.55 8.45
CA LEU A 55 2.44 -12.29 9.07
C LEU A 55 1.33 -11.60 8.27
N SER A 56 0.38 -11.03 9.00
CA SER A 56 -0.51 -10.00 8.49
C SER A 56 0.22 -8.65 8.48
N VAL A 57 -0.19 -7.75 7.60
CA VAL A 57 0.49 -6.46 7.41
C VAL A 57 -0.49 -5.32 7.27
N ALA A 58 -0.38 -4.33 8.16
CA ALA A 58 -1.02 -3.03 8.03
C ALA A 58 0.05 -1.98 7.70
N ARG A 59 -0.06 -1.32 6.55
CA ARG A 59 0.96 -0.36 6.09
C ARG A 59 0.51 1.07 6.39
N PHE A 60 1.46 1.91 6.79
CA PHE A 60 1.27 3.34 7.00
C PHE A 60 2.19 4.11 6.06
N GLY A 61 1.61 4.72 5.03
CA GLY A 61 2.29 5.62 4.11
C GLY A 61 2.13 7.08 4.53
N ASP A 62 2.50 8.00 3.64
CA ASP A 62 2.35 9.43 3.90
C ASP A 62 0.88 9.87 4.00
N GLY A 63 -0.04 9.11 3.39
CA GLY A 63 -1.48 9.34 3.46
C GLY A 63 -2.06 9.12 4.85
N GLU A 64 -1.79 7.97 5.46
CA GLU A 64 -2.26 7.63 6.81
C GLU A 64 -1.70 8.63 7.83
N PHE A 65 -0.44 9.04 7.68
CA PHE A 65 0.17 10.08 8.53
C PHE A 65 -0.54 11.43 8.43
N ASN A 66 -0.96 11.85 7.22
CA ASN A 66 -1.73 13.07 7.04
C ASN A 66 -3.10 13.00 7.74
N ILE A 67 -3.75 11.84 7.72
CA ILE A 67 -5.04 11.63 8.38
C ILE A 67 -4.87 11.72 9.89
N ILE A 68 -3.91 10.96 10.45
CA ILE A 68 -3.73 10.84 11.90
C ILE A 68 -3.22 12.15 12.54
N PHE A 69 -2.13 12.71 12.02
CA PHE A 69 -1.42 13.80 12.71
C PHE A 69 -1.80 15.20 12.22
N ARG A 70 -2.40 15.29 11.04
CA ARG A 70 -2.72 16.58 10.41
C ARG A 70 -4.22 16.78 10.18
N LYS A 71 -5.04 15.80 10.58
CA LYS A 71 -6.50 15.81 10.45
C LYS A 71 -6.95 16.18 9.04
N LYS A 72 -6.28 15.58 8.05
CA LYS A 72 -6.40 15.98 6.65
C LYS A 72 -6.61 14.76 5.76
N GLY A 73 -7.66 14.82 4.94
CA GLY A 73 -7.95 13.81 3.94
C GLY A 73 -6.91 13.77 2.83
N ILE A 74 -6.94 12.68 2.08
CA ILE A 74 -6.10 12.45 0.91
C ILE A 74 -6.96 12.41 -0.36
N GLY A 75 -6.31 12.30 -1.53
CA GLY A 75 -6.98 12.49 -2.82
C GLY A 75 -8.20 11.60 -3.07
N PHE A 76 -8.27 10.43 -2.45
CA PHE A 76 -9.33 9.44 -2.63
C PHE A 76 -10.01 9.03 -1.32
N GLN A 77 -9.67 9.67 -0.19
CA GLN A 77 -10.27 9.36 1.12
C GLN A 77 -10.41 10.66 1.90
N PRO A 78 -11.64 11.16 2.15
CA PRO A 78 -11.85 12.29 3.04
C PRO A 78 -11.38 11.96 4.46
N TYR A 79 -11.10 13.02 5.21
CA TYR A 79 -10.82 12.87 6.64
C TYR A 79 -12.14 12.64 7.39
N SER A 80 -12.11 11.67 8.31
CA SER A 80 -13.06 11.53 9.40
C SER A 80 -12.29 11.31 10.70
N GLN A 81 -12.89 11.73 11.82
CA GLN A 81 -12.26 11.55 13.14
C GLN A 81 -12.21 10.05 13.48
N GLU A 82 -13.22 9.30 13.06
CA GLU A 82 -13.37 7.86 13.21
C GLU A 82 -12.23 7.12 12.51
N LEU A 83 -11.96 7.41 11.23
CA LEU A 83 -10.83 6.81 10.50
C LEU A 83 -9.50 7.11 11.17
N SER A 84 -9.31 8.34 11.65
CA SER A 84 -8.10 8.70 12.38
C SER A 84 -7.95 7.90 13.68
N CYS A 85 -9.04 7.64 14.40
CA CYS A 85 -9.03 6.84 15.62
C CYS A 85 -8.76 5.36 15.30
N ASP A 86 -9.40 4.80 14.28
CA ASP A 86 -9.20 3.40 13.88
C ASP A 86 -7.75 3.16 13.46
N LEU A 87 -7.16 4.06 12.66
CA LEU A 87 -5.75 3.98 12.29
C LEU A 87 -4.81 4.04 13.51
N LEU A 88 -5.11 4.88 14.50
CA LEU A 88 -4.37 4.93 15.76
C LEU A 88 -4.51 3.63 16.56
N ASN A 89 -5.72 3.05 16.58
CA ASN A 89 -5.97 1.77 17.24
C ASN A 89 -5.11 0.66 16.63
N VAL A 90 -4.97 0.62 15.29
CA VAL A 90 -4.06 -0.30 14.61
C VAL A 90 -2.61 -0.12 15.07
N LEU A 91 -2.17 1.06 15.51
CA LEU A 91 -0.80 1.24 16.00
C LEU A 91 -0.59 0.73 17.43
N VAL A 92 -1.55 0.98 18.32
CA VAL A 92 -1.42 0.74 19.76
C VAL A 92 -1.94 -0.61 20.23
N LYS A 93 -2.76 -1.29 19.42
CA LYS A 93 -3.28 -2.63 19.74
C LYS A 93 -2.11 -3.62 19.90
N GLU A 94 -2.18 -4.48 20.91
CA GLU A 94 -1.33 -5.67 21.01
C GLU A 94 -1.66 -6.64 19.88
N LYS A 95 -0.64 -7.24 19.27
CA LYS A 95 -0.75 -8.04 18.06
C LYS A 95 0.18 -9.24 18.17
N THR A 96 -0.30 -10.41 17.76
CA THR A 96 0.53 -11.62 17.69
C THR A 96 1.06 -11.79 16.27
N GLU A 97 0.16 -11.77 15.28
CA GLU A 97 0.49 -12.11 13.88
C GLU A 97 0.49 -10.89 12.94
N LEU A 98 -0.04 -9.75 13.38
CA LEU A 98 -0.03 -8.49 12.62
C LEU A 98 1.25 -7.68 12.86
N LYS A 99 1.88 -7.22 11.78
CA LYS A 99 3.00 -6.26 11.82
C LYS A 99 2.70 -4.95 11.10
N VAL A 100 3.18 -3.86 11.69
CA VAL A 100 3.09 -2.52 11.12
C VAL A 100 4.21 -2.31 10.10
N GLY A 101 3.83 -1.86 8.90
CA GLY A 101 4.76 -1.39 7.88
C GLY A 101 4.87 0.14 7.90
N ILE A 102 6.10 0.66 7.86
CA ILE A 102 6.37 2.10 7.62
C ILE A 102 7.38 2.26 6.47
N PRO A 103 7.44 3.42 5.79
CA PRO A 103 8.27 3.57 4.60
C PRO A 103 9.75 3.48 4.94
N HIS A 104 10.50 2.64 4.21
CA HIS A 104 11.95 2.52 4.39
C HIS A 104 12.70 3.86 4.29
N GLY A 105 12.14 4.84 3.57
CA GLY A 105 12.71 6.17 3.42
C GLY A 105 13.00 6.88 4.75
N TYR A 106 12.29 6.53 5.83
CA TYR A 106 12.55 7.06 7.18
C TYR A 106 13.90 6.61 7.75
N ARG A 107 14.42 5.47 7.29
CA ARG A 107 15.71 4.89 7.69
C ARG A 107 16.79 5.11 6.63
N SER A 108 16.53 4.72 5.40
CA SER A 108 17.50 4.79 4.30
C SER A 108 16.79 4.86 2.97
N VAL A 109 17.39 5.60 2.03
CA VAL A 109 16.92 5.68 0.64
C VAL A 109 17.96 5.13 -0.34
N SER A 110 18.98 4.41 0.14
CA SER A 110 20.17 4.02 -0.65
C SER A 110 19.83 3.38 -2.00
N HIS A 111 18.84 2.47 -2.00
CA HIS A 111 18.40 1.68 -3.14
C HIS A 111 17.44 2.44 -4.10
N ASP A 112 16.97 3.62 -3.69
CA ASP A 112 15.92 4.34 -4.40
C ASP A 112 16.45 5.13 -5.58
N LYS A 113 15.61 5.31 -6.59
CA LYS A 113 15.82 6.28 -7.68
C LYS A 113 15.90 7.69 -7.11
N PHE A 114 16.66 8.57 -7.78
CA PHE A 114 16.96 9.91 -7.27
C PHE A 114 15.70 10.75 -6.93
N LYS A 115 14.65 10.67 -7.75
CA LYS A 115 13.39 11.40 -7.47
C LYS A 115 12.73 10.97 -6.17
N VAL A 116 12.81 9.68 -5.86
CA VAL A 116 12.26 9.08 -4.63
C VAL A 116 13.13 9.46 -3.43
N LYS A 117 14.46 9.39 -3.58
CA LYS A 117 15.41 9.94 -2.58
C LYS A 117 15.05 11.38 -2.22
N ALA A 118 14.94 12.24 -3.22
CA ALA A 118 14.65 13.66 -3.03
C ALA A 118 13.30 13.90 -2.36
N PHE A 119 12.27 13.11 -2.69
CA PHE A 119 10.98 13.14 -1.99
C PHE A 119 11.17 12.83 -0.50
N TRP A 120 11.76 11.68 -0.16
CA TRP A 120 11.94 11.24 1.22
C TRP A 120 12.84 12.16 2.04
N TRP A 121 13.91 12.71 1.45
CA TRP A 121 14.73 13.72 2.12
C TRP A 121 13.88 14.89 2.62
N SER A 122 13.05 15.44 1.73
CA SER A 122 12.20 16.57 2.09
C SER A 122 11.05 16.16 3.02
N TYR A 123 10.47 14.98 2.84
CA TYR A 123 9.35 14.49 3.62
C TYR A 123 9.77 14.27 5.08
N VAL A 124 10.84 13.50 5.31
CA VAL A 124 11.34 13.20 6.65
C VAL A 124 11.68 14.48 7.40
N VAL A 125 12.37 15.42 6.78
CA VAL A 125 12.75 16.68 7.45
C VAL A 125 11.52 17.51 7.82
N LYS A 126 10.52 17.60 6.95
CA LYS A 126 9.30 18.38 7.20
C LYS A 126 8.36 17.73 8.19
N HIS A 127 8.33 16.40 8.25
CA HIS A 127 7.40 15.61 9.05
C HIS A 127 8.06 14.91 10.23
N HIS A 128 9.27 15.34 10.61
CA HIS A 128 10.09 14.66 11.60
C HIS A 128 9.40 14.51 12.98
N LYS A 129 8.59 15.50 13.38
CA LYS A 129 7.82 15.44 14.63
C LYS A 129 6.69 14.41 14.56
N ASP A 130 5.99 14.35 13.44
CA ASP A 130 4.89 13.40 13.21
C ASP A 130 5.45 11.96 13.17
N ILE A 131 6.60 11.76 12.52
CA ILE A 131 7.32 10.47 12.49
C ILE A 131 7.73 10.02 13.88
N LEU A 132 8.32 10.90 14.68
CA LEU A 132 8.69 10.57 16.05
C LEU A 132 7.48 10.28 16.93
N ASN A 133 6.40 11.05 16.79
CA ASN A 133 5.16 10.83 17.52
C ASN A 133 4.55 9.46 17.17
N PHE A 134 4.53 9.10 15.88
CA PHE A 134 4.10 7.79 15.41
C PHE A 134 4.89 6.66 16.06
N VAL A 135 6.23 6.72 15.98
CA VAL A 135 7.10 5.68 16.53
C VAL A 135 6.93 5.59 18.05
N SER A 136 6.79 6.73 18.75
CA SER A 136 6.59 6.74 20.20
C SER A 136 5.26 6.13 20.65
N LYS A 137 4.26 6.09 19.77
CA LYS A 137 2.94 5.53 20.03
C LYS A 137 2.84 4.05 19.63
N SER A 138 3.75 3.56 18.80
CA SER A 138 3.69 2.19 18.33
C SER A 138 4.30 1.24 19.36
N ASN A 139 3.69 0.08 19.53
CA ASN A 139 4.25 -1.00 20.37
C ASN A 139 5.34 -1.80 19.63
N ASP A 140 5.52 -1.60 18.32
CA ASP A 140 6.50 -2.34 17.52
C ASP A 140 7.92 -1.75 17.68
N GLN A 141 8.87 -2.63 17.98
CA GLN A 141 10.32 -2.32 18.02
C GLN A 141 11.01 -2.55 16.66
N GLU A 142 10.35 -3.28 15.76
CA GLU A 142 10.78 -3.56 14.39
C GLU A 142 9.59 -3.43 13.46
N TYR A 143 9.77 -2.71 12.36
CA TYR A 143 8.76 -2.46 11.36
C TYR A 143 9.08 -3.16 10.05
N LEU A 144 8.02 -3.56 9.34
CA LEU A 144 8.12 -3.95 7.95
C LEU A 144 8.27 -2.70 7.05
N ASP A 145 8.71 -2.89 5.81
CA ASP A 145 8.74 -1.80 4.83
C ASP A 145 7.38 -1.61 4.17
N ALA A 146 6.69 -0.50 4.43
CA ALA A 146 5.42 -0.17 3.76
C ALA A 146 5.53 -0.07 2.23
N SER A 147 6.73 0.14 1.69
CA SER A 147 7.03 0.24 0.26
C SER A 147 7.38 -1.10 -0.39
N PHE A 148 7.27 -2.24 0.30
CA PHE A 148 7.53 -3.55 -0.32
C PHE A 148 6.63 -3.82 -1.55
N THR A 149 5.46 -3.16 -1.61
CA THR A 149 4.51 -3.22 -2.73
C THR A 149 4.78 -2.20 -3.83
N ARG A 150 5.81 -1.35 -3.70
CA ARG A 150 6.11 -0.21 -4.59
C ARG A 150 7.48 -0.26 -5.28
N THR A 151 8.06 -1.45 -5.42
CA THR A 151 9.47 -1.60 -5.83
C THR A 151 9.79 -1.17 -7.27
N ILE A 152 8.89 -1.40 -8.23
CA ILE A 152 9.15 -1.21 -9.68
C ILE A 152 9.47 0.25 -10.00
N THR A 153 8.66 1.16 -9.46
CA THR A 153 8.83 2.59 -9.68
C THR A 153 9.87 3.20 -8.75
N GLU A 154 10.07 2.65 -7.55
CA GLU A 154 10.92 3.26 -6.53
C GLU A 154 12.39 2.86 -6.59
N LEU A 155 12.68 1.56 -6.77
CA LEU A 155 14.03 1.02 -6.65
C LEU A 155 14.80 1.10 -7.97
N LYS A 156 16.14 1.11 -7.87
CA LYS A 156 17.06 1.18 -9.02
C LYS A 156 17.43 -0.18 -9.59
N ASP A 157 17.67 -1.15 -8.73
CA ASP A 157 18.23 -2.46 -9.10
C ASP A 157 17.12 -3.40 -9.56
N LYS A 158 17.17 -3.77 -10.84
CA LYS A 158 16.17 -4.64 -11.48
C LYS A 158 16.24 -6.08 -10.97
N ASN A 159 17.42 -6.57 -10.60
CA ASN A 159 17.58 -7.93 -10.07
C ASN A 159 16.97 -8.00 -8.68
N TYR A 160 17.27 -7.01 -7.83
CA TYR A 160 16.66 -6.90 -6.51
C TYR A 160 15.13 -6.78 -6.59
N ILE A 161 14.62 -5.94 -7.50
CA ILE A 161 13.19 -5.84 -7.80
C ILE A 161 12.59 -7.21 -8.15
N SER A 162 13.24 -7.95 -9.04
CA SER A 162 12.75 -9.27 -9.48
C SER A 162 12.71 -10.26 -8.33
N SER A 163 13.72 -10.25 -7.45
CA SER A 163 13.73 -11.08 -6.24
C SER A 163 12.60 -10.72 -5.27
N VAL A 164 12.31 -9.43 -5.08
CA VAL A 164 11.18 -9.00 -4.22
C VAL A 164 9.86 -9.44 -4.83
N MET A 165 9.65 -9.23 -6.14
CA MET A 165 8.41 -9.63 -6.81
C MET A 165 8.17 -11.13 -6.78
N ALA A 166 9.22 -11.94 -6.99
CA ALA A 166 9.11 -13.39 -6.87
C ALA A 166 8.69 -13.80 -5.45
N SER A 167 9.35 -13.23 -4.42
CA SER A 167 9.02 -13.51 -3.03
C SER A 167 7.61 -13.02 -2.65
N ILE A 168 7.11 -11.95 -3.27
CA ILE A 168 5.76 -11.45 -3.02
C ILE A 168 4.71 -12.46 -3.49
N LYS A 169 4.92 -13.07 -4.67
CA LYS A 169 3.97 -14.07 -5.19
C LYS A 169 3.88 -15.33 -4.31
N GLU A 170 4.93 -15.65 -3.55
CA GLU A 170 4.92 -16.75 -2.58
C GLU A 170 3.90 -16.53 -1.44
N ILE A 171 3.50 -15.28 -1.14
CA ILE A 171 2.51 -14.97 -0.09
C ILE A 171 1.22 -15.74 -0.34
N TRP A 172 0.82 -15.91 -1.59
CA TRP A 172 -0.45 -16.52 -1.98
C TRP A 172 -0.31 -17.77 -2.86
N GLU A 173 0.88 -18.38 -2.89
CA GLU A 173 1.14 -19.62 -3.61
C GLU A 173 0.22 -20.74 -3.14
N ALA A 174 -0.56 -21.30 -4.06
CA ALA A 174 -1.56 -22.35 -3.81
C ALA A 174 -2.58 -22.01 -2.70
N LYS A 175 -2.82 -20.73 -2.44
CA LYS A 175 -3.80 -20.25 -1.45
C LYS A 175 -5.13 -19.84 -2.07
N GLN A 176 -6.19 -19.93 -1.28
CA GLN A 176 -7.46 -19.30 -1.59
C GLN A 176 -7.36 -17.82 -1.25
N ILE A 177 -7.61 -16.94 -2.21
CA ILE A 177 -7.43 -15.51 -2.02
C ILE A 177 -8.78 -14.83 -1.92
N LEU A 178 -8.95 -14.01 -0.87
CA LEU A 178 -9.98 -12.97 -0.85
C LEU A 178 -9.33 -11.63 -1.17
N ILE A 179 -9.73 -11.01 -2.27
CA ILE A 179 -9.32 -9.66 -2.64
C ILE A 179 -10.40 -8.68 -2.20
N VAL A 180 -10.01 -7.67 -1.43
CA VAL A 180 -10.89 -6.56 -1.03
C VAL A 180 -10.33 -5.29 -1.65
N GLU A 181 -11.01 -4.77 -2.66
CA GLU A 181 -10.44 -3.74 -3.52
C GLU A 181 -11.46 -2.71 -4.01
N GLY A 182 -10.97 -1.55 -4.43
CA GLY A 182 -11.81 -0.55 -5.08
C GLY A 182 -12.25 -1.00 -6.48
N SER A 183 -13.41 -0.54 -6.93
CA SER A 183 -13.99 -0.87 -8.25
C SER A 183 -13.13 -0.57 -9.48
N GLY A 184 -12.08 0.23 -9.34
CA GLY A 184 -11.11 0.52 -10.39
C GLY A 184 -9.75 -0.15 -10.21
N THR A 185 -9.52 -0.88 -9.11
CA THR A 185 -8.23 -1.50 -8.79
C THR A 185 -7.98 -2.74 -9.66
N ARG A 186 -8.97 -3.62 -9.83
CA ARG A 186 -8.92 -4.83 -10.67
C ARG A 186 -7.63 -5.65 -10.50
N PHE A 187 -7.25 -5.88 -9.26
CA PHE A 187 -5.98 -6.49 -8.87
C PHE A 187 -5.79 -7.85 -9.53
N GLY A 188 -4.74 -7.98 -10.36
CA GLY A 188 -4.38 -9.21 -11.04
C GLY A 188 -5.25 -9.60 -12.25
N SER A 189 -6.27 -8.80 -12.61
CA SER A 189 -7.09 -9.06 -13.80
C SER A 189 -6.28 -8.91 -15.09
N GLU A 190 -6.52 -9.75 -16.09
CA GLU A 190 -5.79 -9.73 -17.38
C GLU A 190 -4.25 -9.78 -17.27
N ASN A 191 -3.69 -10.26 -16.14
CA ASN A 191 -2.24 -10.43 -15.96
C ASN A 191 -1.91 -11.68 -15.10
N SER A 192 -0.63 -12.00 -14.97
CA SER A 192 -0.17 -13.22 -14.25
C SER A 192 0.22 -12.98 -12.79
N LEU A 193 -0.29 -11.93 -12.14
CA LEU A 193 0.06 -11.63 -10.74
C LEU A 193 -0.45 -12.71 -9.79
N LEU A 194 -1.65 -13.23 -10.07
CA LEU A 194 -2.39 -14.20 -9.25
C LEU A 194 -2.39 -15.61 -9.83
N SER A 195 -1.62 -15.88 -10.89
CA SER A 195 -1.69 -17.16 -11.63
C SER A 195 -1.27 -18.39 -10.82
N ASN A 196 -0.64 -18.19 -9.67
CA ASN A 196 -0.22 -19.23 -8.73
C ASN A 196 -1.18 -19.39 -7.54
N ALA A 197 -2.29 -18.65 -7.52
CA ALA A 197 -3.36 -18.82 -6.55
C ALA A 197 -4.12 -20.14 -6.81
N LYS A 198 -4.70 -20.72 -5.75
CA LYS A 198 -5.61 -21.86 -5.88
C LYS A 198 -6.99 -21.43 -6.39
N SER A 199 -7.49 -20.30 -5.88
CA SER A 199 -8.74 -19.67 -6.28
C SER A 199 -8.74 -18.21 -5.82
N VAL A 200 -9.58 -17.39 -6.46
CA VAL A 200 -9.73 -15.98 -6.15
C VAL A 200 -11.21 -15.66 -5.95
N SER A 201 -11.51 -14.85 -4.93
CA SER A 201 -12.82 -14.26 -4.67
C SER A 201 -12.65 -12.78 -4.37
N ARG A 202 -13.62 -11.95 -4.74
CA ARG A 202 -13.50 -10.49 -4.69
C ARG A 202 -14.68 -9.83 -4.02
N ILE A 203 -14.39 -8.91 -3.10
CA ILE A 203 -15.33 -7.92 -2.59
C ILE A 203 -14.95 -6.57 -3.22
N ILE A 204 -15.88 -6.02 -4.01
CA ILE A 204 -15.66 -4.76 -4.71
C ILE A 204 -16.26 -3.63 -3.88
N ALA A 205 -15.40 -2.74 -3.40
CA ALA A 205 -15.75 -1.55 -2.62
C ALA A 205 -15.66 -0.27 -3.48
N PRO A 206 -16.12 0.89 -2.98
CA PRO A 206 -15.94 2.15 -3.67
C PRO A 206 -14.46 2.48 -3.94
N ALA A 207 -14.15 2.98 -5.14
CA ALA A 207 -12.80 3.41 -5.50
C ALA A 207 -12.32 4.67 -4.73
N VAL A 208 -13.27 5.41 -4.16
CA VAL A 208 -13.06 6.64 -3.38
C VAL A 208 -13.97 6.59 -2.17
N ASP A 209 -13.46 7.07 -1.02
CA ASP A 209 -14.18 7.08 0.26
C ASP A 209 -14.69 5.70 0.72
N ALA A 210 -13.88 4.66 0.49
CA ALA A 210 -14.22 3.30 0.90
C ALA A 210 -14.43 3.16 2.42
N TYR A 211 -13.80 4.02 3.23
CA TYR A 211 -14.04 4.01 4.67
C TYR A 211 -15.50 4.35 5.02
N GLY A 212 -16.19 5.16 4.21
CA GLY A 212 -17.62 5.43 4.38
C GLY A 212 -18.50 4.17 4.31
N LYS A 213 -17.97 3.07 3.77
CA LYS A 213 -18.61 1.76 3.64
C LYS A 213 -17.92 0.65 4.43
N ILE A 214 -17.13 1.01 5.44
CA ILE A 214 -16.29 0.05 6.17
C ILE A 214 -17.12 -1.03 6.88
N ASN A 215 -18.33 -0.72 7.33
CA ASN A 215 -19.19 -1.69 8.02
C ASN A 215 -19.71 -2.76 7.06
N GLU A 216 -20.18 -2.37 5.88
CA GLU A 216 -20.58 -3.31 4.83
C GLU A 216 -19.40 -4.20 4.41
N ILE A 217 -18.20 -3.61 4.25
CA ILE A 217 -16.99 -4.35 3.90
C ILE A 217 -16.65 -5.38 4.99
N ARG A 218 -16.74 -4.99 6.27
CA ARG A 218 -16.51 -5.91 7.40
C ARG A 218 -17.47 -7.10 7.39
N VAL A 219 -18.75 -6.85 7.10
CA VAL A 219 -19.77 -7.91 7.03
C VAL A 219 -19.43 -8.89 5.89
N ALA A 220 -19.22 -8.38 4.67
CA ALA A 220 -18.88 -9.22 3.51
C ALA A 220 -17.61 -10.05 3.74
N MET A 221 -16.57 -9.47 4.35
CA MET A 221 -15.35 -10.21 4.72
C MET A 221 -15.64 -11.33 5.73
N ARG A 222 -16.44 -11.06 6.77
CA ARG A 222 -16.82 -12.07 7.76
C ARG A 222 -17.63 -13.19 7.13
N ASP A 223 -18.58 -12.86 6.26
CA ASP A 223 -19.42 -13.84 5.58
C ASP A 223 -18.58 -14.78 4.72
N PHE A 224 -17.61 -14.26 3.95
CA PHE A 224 -16.67 -15.11 3.22
C PHE A 224 -15.85 -16.01 4.15
N LEU A 225 -15.27 -15.44 5.22
CA LEU A 225 -14.36 -16.17 6.11
C LEU A 225 -15.07 -17.27 6.90
N THR A 226 -16.31 -17.06 7.32
CA THR A 226 -17.10 -18.07 8.06
C THR A 226 -17.46 -19.30 7.22
N GLN A 227 -17.42 -19.19 5.90
CA GLN A 227 -17.65 -20.29 4.97
C GLN A 227 -16.39 -21.15 4.73
N GLN A 228 -15.22 -20.68 5.18
CA GLN A 228 -13.95 -21.37 4.94
C GLN A 228 -13.73 -22.49 5.95
N LYS A 229 -13.35 -23.67 5.46
CA LYS A 229 -13.05 -24.84 6.31
C LYS A 229 -11.77 -24.64 7.14
N ASN A 230 -10.79 -23.95 6.56
CA ASN A 230 -9.48 -23.74 7.17
C ASN A 230 -8.95 -22.36 6.77
N LEU A 231 -8.77 -21.47 7.75
CA LEU A 231 -8.25 -20.12 7.52
C LEU A 231 -6.74 -20.10 7.23
N ASP A 232 -5.98 -21.15 7.57
CA ASP A 232 -4.57 -21.28 7.20
C ASP A 232 -4.34 -21.38 5.69
N ASP A 233 -5.37 -21.74 4.93
CA ASP A 233 -5.34 -21.86 3.47
C ASP A 233 -5.85 -20.60 2.77
N VAL A 234 -6.19 -19.57 3.54
CA VAL A 234 -6.79 -18.32 3.06
C VAL A 234 -5.81 -17.17 3.26
N VAL A 235 -5.68 -16.33 2.25
CA VAL A 235 -4.99 -15.04 2.36
C VAL A 235 -5.92 -13.94 1.90
N VAL A 236 -6.07 -12.92 2.75
CA VAL A 236 -6.83 -11.72 2.43
C VAL A 236 -5.86 -10.66 1.91
N LEU A 237 -6.08 -10.17 0.69
CA LEU A 237 -5.31 -9.09 0.08
C LEU A 237 -6.19 -7.85 -0.02
N ILE A 238 -5.75 -6.73 0.56
CA ILE A 238 -6.57 -5.51 0.59
C ILE A 238 -5.87 -4.37 -0.14
N ALA A 239 -6.53 -3.80 -1.15
CA ALA A 239 -6.05 -2.70 -1.98
C ALA A 239 -7.05 -1.53 -1.94
N LEU A 240 -7.16 -0.90 -0.76
CA LEU A 240 -8.24 0.03 -0.43
C LEU A 240 -7.78 1.26 0.39
N GLY A 241 -6.52 1.67 0.25
CA GLY A 241 -5.99 2.86 0.93
C GLY A 241 -6.04 2.78 2.46
N PRO A 242 -6.34 3.87 3.18
CA PRO A 242 -6.40 3.85 4.65
C PRO A 242 -7.38 2.82 5.22
N THR A 243 -8.45 2.50 4.49
CA THR A 243 -9.40 1.45 4.87
C THR A 243 -8.72 0.08 4.91
N ALA A 244 -7.75 -0.17 4.02
CA ALA A 244 -6.95 -1.40 4.04
C ALA A 244 -6.13 -1.54 5.32
N THR A 245 -5.50 -0.46 5.78
CA THR A 245 -4.74 -0.43 7.03
C THR A 245 -5.62 -0.79 8.23
N VAL A 246 -6.85 -0.22 8.29
CA VAL A 246 -7.82 -0.51 9.35
C VAL A 246 -8.26 -1.97 9.31
N LEU A 247 -8.70 -2.47 8.14
CA LEU A 247 -9.17 -3.85 7.98
C LEU A 247 -8.06 -4.87 8.26
N ALA A 248 -6.83 -4.62 7.80
CA ALA A 248 -5.68 -5.47 8.16
C ALA A 248 -5.43 -5.48 9.68
N GLY A 249 -5.65 -4.34 10.34
CA GLY A 249 -5.66 -4.22 11.80
C GLY A 249 -6.69 -5.08 12.53
N GLU A 250 -7.87 -5.23 11.94
CA GLU A 250 -9.01 -5.92 12.53
C GLU A 250 -8.98 -7.43 12.29
N PHE A 251 -8.65 -7.85 11.07
CA PHE A 251 -8.72 -9.24 10.63
C PHE A 251 -7.37 -9.97 10.73
N GLY A 252 -6.26 -9.23 10.82
CA GLY A 252 -4.91 -9.77 10.71
C GLY A 252 -4.48 -10.77 11.78
N ASP A 253 -5.11 -10.76 12.96
CA ASP A 253 -4.85 -11.77 14.00
C ASP A 253 -5.67 -13.06 13.81
N MET A 254 -6.70 -13.04 12.94
CA MET A 254 -7.59 -14.17 12.67
C MET A 254 -7.20 -14.93 11.40
N VAL A 255 -6.85 -14.19 10.34
CA VAL A 255 -6.49 -14.73 9.03
C VAL A 255 -5.39 -13.85 8.45
N GLN A 256 -4.45 -14.46 7.71
CA GLN A 256 -3.36 -13.72 7.10
C GLN A 256 -3.94 -12.62 6.18
N THR A 257 -3.78 -11.37 6.58
CA THR A 257 -4.35 -10.20 5.93
C THR A 257 -3.25 -9.22 5.57
N VAL A 258 -3.05 -8.99 4.28
CA VAL A 258 -1.97 -8.17 3.76
C VAL A 258 -2.57 -6.95 3.06
N ASP A 259 -2.35 -5.77 3.63
CA ASP A 259 -2.53 -4.52 2.89
C ASP A 259 -1.52 -4.49 1.73
N ILE A 260 -2.02 -4.72 0.52
CA ILE A 260 -1.22 -4.92 -0.69
C ILE A 260 -1.13 -3.66 -1.57
N GLY A 261 -1.96 -2.65 -1.29
CA GLY A 261 -1.89 -1.32 -1.90
C GLY A 261 -1.80 -1.33 -3.43
N HIS A 262 -0.87 -0.54 -3.97
CA HIS A 262 -0.70 -0.32 -5.42
C HIS A 262 0.10 -1.40 -6.17
N LEU A 263 0.24 -2.61 -5.62
CA LEU A 263 1.08 -3.64 -6.23
C LEU A 263 0.65 -3.99 -7.66
N ASP A 264 -0.66 -4.02 -7.96
CA ASP A 264 -1.17 -4.30 -9.30
C ASP A 264 -0.59 -3.34 -10.35
N LEU A 265 -0.70 -2.03 -10.12
CA LEU A 265 -0.11 -1.02 -11.03
C LEU A 265 1.40 -1.20 -11.20
N GLN A 266 2.12 -1.54 -10.13
CA GLN A 266 3.56 -1.81 -10.24
C GLN A 266 3.82 -3.02 -11.14
N TYR A 267 3.05 -4.09 -10.96
CA TYR A 267 3.16 -5.30 -11.76
C TYR A 267 2.82 -5.05 -13.23
N GLU A 268 1.78 -4.28 -13.52
CA GLU A 268 1.43 -3.85 -14.87
C GLU A 268 2.58 -3.10 -15.56
N TYR A 269 3.24 -2.19 -14.84
CA TYR A 269 4.43 -1.52 -15.38
C TYR A 269 5.53 -2.51 -15.72
N LEU A 270 5.80 -3.46 -14.82
CA LEU A 270 6.80 -4.50 -15.04
C LEU A 270 6.48 -5.38 -16.25
N GLN A 271 5.23 -5.85 -16.38
CA GLN A 271 4.79 -6.69 -17.51
C GLN A 271 4.96 -5.97 -18.86
N LYS A 272 4.77 -4.66 -18.88
CA LYS A 272 4.99 -3.82 -20.08
C LYS A 272 6.44 -3.37 -20.25
N GLY A 273 7.38 -3.85 -19.42
CA GLY A 273 8.81 -3.52 -19.50
C GLY A 273 9.18 -2.13 -18.95
N PHE A 274 8.27 -1.47 -18.23
CA PHE A 274 8.48 -0.13 -17.67
C PHE A 274 8.90 -0.16 -16.20
N TYR A 275 9.98 0.53 -15.88
CA TYR A 275 10.43 0.80 -14.50
C TYR A 275 10.08 2.22 -14.04
N LYS A 276 8.96 2.72 -14.55
CA LYS A 276 8.42 4.06 -14.32
C LYS A 276 6.91 4.00 -14.49
N LYS A 277 6.20 4.95 -13.87
CA LYS A 277 4.75 5.08 -14.02
C LYS A 277 4.39 5.33 -15.49
N VAL A 278 3.42 4.58 -15.98
CA VAL A 278 2.76 4.74 -17.29
C VAL A 278 1.25 4.67 -17.08
N LYS A 279 0.45 5.23 -17.99
CA LYS A 279 -1.02 5.09 -17.88
C LYS A 279 -1.40 3.65 -18.20
N ILE A 280 -2.22 3.06 -17.34
CA ILE A 280 -2.90 1.79 -17.58
C ILE A 280 -4.38 2.12 -17.76
N GLU A 281 -4.93 1.90 -18.95
CA GLU A 281 -6.28 2.34 -19.30
C GLU A 281 -7.38 1.55 -18.58
N THR A 282 -7.09 0.32 -18.18
CA THR A 282 -8.02 -0.59 -17.50
C THR A 282 -8.00 -0.43 -15.97
N ARG A 283 -7.21 0.51 -15.43
CA ARG A 283 -6.99 0.68 -13.98
C ARG A 283 -7.19 2.11 -13.52
N TYR A 284 -7.73 2.22 -12.31
CA TYR A 284 -7.73 3.45 -11.54
C TYR A 284 -6.33 3.74 -11.00
N ASP A 285 -5.89 4.99 -11.13
CA ASP A 285 -4.61 5.46 -10.62
C ASP A 285 -4.73 6.90 -10.09
N ASN A 286 -4.79 7.05 -8.77
CA ASN A 286 -4.88 8.36 -8.12
C ASN A 286 -3.60 9.22 -8.33
N GLU A 287 -2.48 8.63 -8.72
CA GLU A 287 -1.18 9.29 -8.84
C GLU A 287 -0.95 9.91 -10.22
N THR A 288 -1.75 9.56 -11.25
CA THR A 288 -1.65 10.12 -12.61
C THR A 288 -2.74 11.17 -12.92
N VAL A 289 -2.50 12.01 -13.93
CA VAL A 289 -3.52 12.95 -14.44
C VAL A 289 -4.57 12.11 -15.18
N ASN A 290 -5.87 12.37 -14.95
CA ASN A 290 -6.98 11.58 -15.50
C ASN A 290 -6.95 10.09 -15.13
N GLY A 291 -6.24 9.71 -14.06
CA GLY A 291 -6.18 8.32 -13.62
C GLY A 291 -7.47 7.81 -12.98
N SER A 292 -8.45 8.68 -12.72
CA SER A 292 -9.80 8.27 -12.29
C SER A 292 -10.67 7.70 -13.41
N ALA A 293 -10.32 7.98 -14.67
CA ALA A 293 -11.01 7.40 -15.82
C ALA A 293 -10.34 6.08 -16.18
N TYR A 294 -11.11 4.99 -16.17
CA TYR A 294 -10.69 3.66 -16.59
C TYR A 294 -11.80 3.02 -17.43
N VAL A 295 -11.41 2.24 -18.44
CA VAL A 295 -12.36 1.62 -19.37
C VAL A 295 -13.12 0.47 -18.72
N THR A 296 -14.31 0.15 -19.24
CA THR A 296 -15.12 -0.99 -18.76
C THR A 296 -14.31 -2.29 -18.79
N ASN A 297 -14.52 -3.14 -17.78
CA ASN A 297 -13.90 -4.46 -17.75
C ASN A 297 -14.67 -5.41 -18.67
N ASN A 298 -13.97 -6.21 -19.45
CA ASN A 298 -14.58 -7.30 -20.23
C ASN A 298 -14.02 -8.67 -19.82
N ASP A 299 -13.29 -8.72 -18.70
CA ASP A 299 -12.67 -9.93 -18.17
C ASP A 299 -13.71 -10.75 -17.43
N LYS A 300 -14.19 -11.81 -18.09
CA LYS A 300 -15.21 -12.72 -17.55
C LYS A 300 -14.71 -13.51 -16.34
N GLU A 301 -13.41 -13.78 -16.26
CA GLU A 301 -12.82 -14.47 -15.11
C GLU A 301 -12.94 -13.56 -13.89
N TYR A 302 -12.49 -12.30 -14.01
CA TYR A 302 -12.67 -11.28 -12.98
C TYR A 302 -14.13 -11.17 -12.51
N ASP A 303 -15.09 -11.06 -13.44
CA ASP A 303 -16.50 -10.91 -13.10
C ASP A 303 -17.05 -12.14 -12.35
N SER A 304 -16.56 -13.35 -12.69
CA SER A 304 -16.95 -14.59 -12.02
C SER A 304 -16.35 -14.76 -10.61
N GLU A 305 -15.27 -14.02 -10.32
CA GLU A 305 -14.63 -14.00 -9.00
C GLU A 305 -15.31 -13.04 -8.02
N ILE A 306 -16.20 -12.15 -8.49
CA ILE A 306 -16.91 -11.18 -7.64
C ILE A 306 -17.99 -11.89 -6.83
N ILE A 307 -17.84 -11.87 -5.51
CA ILE A 307 -18.81 -12.43 -4.57
C ILE A 307 -19.71 -11.37 -3.92
N ASP A 308 -19.26 -10.10 -3.90
CA ASP A 308 -20.05 -8.98 -3.39
C ASP A 308 -19.62 -7.64 -4.00
N ILE A 309 -20.57 -6.71 -4.14
CA ILE A 309 -20.37 -5.36 -4.66
C ILE A 309 -21.02 -4.36 -3.71
N ILE A 310 -20.19 -3.52 -3.09
CA ILE A 310 -20.59 -2.51 -2.12
C ILE A 310 -20.52 -1.13 -2.79
N SER A 311 -21.68 -0.48 -2.90
CA SER A 311 -21.87 0.86 -3.48
C SER A 311 -22.06 1.94 -2.43
#